data_AF-A0AAD6ZHP5-F1
#
_entry.id   AF-A0AAD6ZHP5-F1
#
_cell.length_a   1.000
_cell.length_b   1.000
_cell.length_c   1.000
_cell.angle_alpha   90.00
_cell.angle_beta   90.00
_cell.angle_gamma   90.00
#
_symmetry.space_group_name_H-M   'P 1'
#
loop_
_entity.id
_entity.type
_entity.pdbx_description
1 polymer ?
#
loop_
_entity_poly.entity_id
_entity_poly.type
_entity_poly.pdbx_seq_one_letter_code
_entity_poly.pdbx_strand_id
1 'polypeptide(L)'
;MASERDPLQAGIFLHRVAQYPAHYLMSTDEMSKDDRIYARLWGRGPVGSRVEISAPFVRKRRFSGICACALDQGIIASRVVEGSFDRDTFIDFLRHDLVSSFASGRPF
;
A
#
# COMPACT_ATOMS: atom_id res chain seq x y z
N MET A 1 1.25 -13.36 -17.79
CA MET A 1 0.63 -13.62 -16.48
C MET A 1 1.74 -13.78 -15.47
N ALA A 2 1.69 -13.13 -14.32
CA ALA A 2 2.79 -13.13 -13.35
C ALA A 2 3.10 -14.56 -12.88
N SER A 3 4.37 -14.96 -12.97
CA SER A 3 4.91 -16.30 -12.73
C SER A 3 4.88 -16.74 -11.26
N GLU A 4 4.28 -15.96 -10.37
CA GLU A 4 4.40 -16.06 -8.92
C GLU A 4 3.15 -16.66 -8.24
N ARG A 5 2.14 -17.06 -9.02
CA ARG A 5 0.91 -17.65 -8.49
C ARG A 5 1.04 -19.17 -8.38
N ASP A 6 1.35 -19.65 -7.18
CA ASP A 6 1.28 -21.08 -6.82
C ASP A 6 -0.03 -21.39 -6.05
N PRO A 7 -0.97 -22.15 -6.64
CA PRO A 7 -2.21 -22.53 -5.98
C PRO A 7 -2.02 -23.32 -4.68
N LEU A 8 -0.93 -24.10 -4.57
CA LEU A 8 -0.64 -24.88 -3.37
C LEU A 8 -0.27 -23.95 -2.22
N GLN A 9 0.61 -22.97 -2.45
CA GLN A 9 0.96 -21.97 -1.44
C GLN A 9 -0.25 -21.14 -1.03
N ALA A 10 -1.10 -20.75 -1.98
CA ALA A 10 -2.35 -20.05 -1.67
C ALA A 10 -3.28 -20.89 -0.78
N GLY A 11 -3.45 -22.18 -1.08
CA GLY A 11 -4.25 -23.10 -0.27
C GLY A 11 -3.69 -23.29 1.15
N ILE A 12 -2.37 -23.46 1.29
CA ILE A 12 -1.70 -23.57 2.59
C ILE A 12 -1.89 -22.30 3.41
N PHE A 13 -1.73 -21.13 2.80
CA PHE A 13 -1.93 -19.85 3.45
C PHE A 13 -3.38 -19.70 3.95
N LEU A 14 -4.37 -19.94 3.08
CA LEU A 14 -5.78 -19.86 3.44
C LEU A 14 -6.13 -20.81 4.58
N HIS A 15 -5.66 -22.06 4.54
CA HIS A 15 -5.91 -23.03 5.60
C HIS A 15 -5.38 -22.57 6.96
N ARG A 16 -4.19 -21.95 6.99
CA ARG A 16 -3.57 -21.42 8.21
C ARG A 16 -4.31 -20.20 8.76
N VAL A 17 -4.62 -19.25 7.89
CA VAL A 17 -5.29 -18.00 8.30
C VAL A 17 -6.73 -18.26 8.75
N ALA A 18 -7.42 -19.23 8.14
CA ALA A 18 -8.79 -19.61 8.49
C ALA A 18 -8.94 -20.18 9.92
N GLN A 19 -7.84 -20.54 10.59
CA GLN A 19 -7.88 -20.99 11.99
C GLN A 19 -8.12 -19.83 12.98
N TYR A 20 -7.99 -18.57 12.53
CA TYR A 20 -8.13 -17.39 13.37
C TYR A 20 -9.46 -16.67 13.10
N PRO A 21 -10.15 -16.16 14.14
CA PRO A 21 -11.25 -15.23 13.95
C PRO A 21 -10.82 -14.00 13.15
N ALA A 22 -11.69 -13.49 12.28
CA ALA A 22 -11.34 -12.40 11.38
C ALA A 22 -10.86 -11.12 12.10
N HIS A 23 -11.39 -10.83 13.29
CA HIS A 23 -11.00 -9.66 14.10
C HIS A 23 -9.63 -9.81 14.78
N TYR A 24 -8.97 -10.98 14.71
CA TYR A 24 -7.58 -11.16 15.15
C TYR A 24 -6.59 -10.86 14.03
N LEU A 25 -7.06 -10.68 12.80
CA LEU A 25 -6.23 -10.47 11.64
C LEU A 25 -6.16 -8.97 11.33
N MET A 26 -4.94 -8.51 11.06
CA MET A 26 -4.68 -7.17 10.59
C MET A 26 -3.93 -7.24 9.28
N SER A 27 -4.37 -6.46 8.32
CA SER A 27 -3.75 -6.38 7.00
C SER A 27 -2.81 -5.19 6.96
N THR A 28 -1.60 -5.42 6.46
CA THR A 28 -0.61 -4.36 6.20
C THR A 28 -0.19 -4.38 4.75
N ASP A 29 -0.13 -3.21 4.12
CA ASP A 29 0.33 -3.11 2.74
C ASP A 29 1.12 -1.81 2.49
N GLU A 30 2.01 -1.85 1.51
CA GLU A 30 2.76 -0.69 1.03
C GLU A 30 2.09 -0.10 -0.21
N MET A 31 1.94 1.21 -0.24
CA MET A 31 1.56 1.97 -1.41
C MET A 31 2.65 2.96 -1.78
N SER A 32 2.84 3.24 -3.07
CA SER A 32 3.72 4.32 -3.50
C SER A 32 2.96 5.34 -4.33
N LYS A 33 3.21 6.62 -4.04
CA LYS A 33 2.71 7.74 -4.81
C LYS A 33 3.90 8.43 -5.46
N ASP A 34 3.92 8.37 -6.78
CA ASP A 34 4.93 9.03 -7.58
C ASP A 34 4.33 10.29 -8.21
N ASP A 35 4.80 11.47 -7.77
CA ASP A 35 4.36 12.75 -8.33
C ASP A 35 5.03 13.07 -9.69
N ARG A 36 5.84 12.15 -10.25
CA ARG A 36 6.60 12.36 -11.49
C ARG A 36 5.76 12.73 -12.72
N ILE A 37 4.48 12.33 -12.80
CA ILE A 37 3.66 12.57 -14.01
C ILE A 37 2.27 13.10 -13.62
N TYR A 38 2.07 14.40 -13.85
CA TYR A 38 0.77 15.06 -13.79
C TYR A 38 0.00 15.02 -15.12
N ALA A 39 0.54 14.32 -16.13
CA ALA A 39 -0.13 14.17 -17.42
C ALA A 39 -1.45 13.42 -17.23
N ARG A 40 -2.53 13.96 -17.81
CA ARG A 40 -3.78 13.19 -17.92
C ARG A 40 -3.49 11.93 -18.73
N LEU A 41 -3.92 10.77 -18.21
CA LEU A 41 -3.86 9.51 -18.95
C LEU A 41 -4.68 9.58 -20.25
N TRP A 42 -5.70 10.45 -20.29
CA TRP A 42 -6.62 10.61 -21.40
C TRP A 42 -6.61 12.04 -21.95
N GLY A 43 -6.43 12.16 -23.27
CA GLY A 43 -6.64 13.40 -24.03
C GLY A 43 -7.96 13.33 -24.80
N ARG A 44 -8.52 14.49 -25.15
CA ARG A 44 -9.71 14.58 -26.03
C ARG A 44 -9.29 15.17 -27.37
N GLY A 45 -9.73 14.57 -28.45
CA GLY A 45 -9.50 15.04 -29.82
C GLY A 45 -10.54 14.50 -30.80
N PRO A 46 -10.54 15.00 -32.04
CA PRO A 46 -11.42 14.51 -33.10
C PRO A 46 -11.33 13.00 -33.32
N VAL A 47 -12.44 12.38 -33.70
CA VAL A 47 -12.50 10.95 -34.05
C VAL A 47 -11.53 10.68 -35.21
N GLY A 48 -10.68 9.67 -35.06
CA GLY A 48 -9.65 9.31 -36.05
C GLY A 48 -8.34 10.10 -35.95
N SER A 49 -8.21 11.03 -34.99
CA SER A 49 -6.96 11.77 -34.77
C SER A 49 -6.19 11.23 -33.56
N ARG A 50 -4.85 11.20 -33.67
CA ARG A 50 -3.96 10.91 -32.54
C ARG A 50 -3.89 12.14 -31.65
N VAL A 51 -4.22 12.00 -30.37
CA VAL A 51 -4.02 13.06 -29.39
C VAL A 51 -2.60 12.96 -28.84
N GLU A 52 -1.81 14.02 -29.02
CA GLU A 52 -0.48 14.14 -28.46
C GLU A 52 -0.53 15.01 -27.20
N ILE A 53 0.04 14.49 -26.11
CA ILE A 53 0.17 15.23 -24.84
C ILE A 53 1.65 15.42 -24.59
N SER A 54 2.11 16.66 -24.65
CA SER A 54 3.43 17.04 -24.15
C SER A 54 3.27 17.40 -22.67
N ALA A 55 3.90 16.62 -21.80
CA ALA A 55 3.95 16.90 -20.38
C ALA A 55 5.42 16.99 -19.94
N PRO A 56 5.77 17.94 -19.05
CA PRO A 56 7.12 18.03 -18.55
C PRO A 56 7.46 16.76 -17.76
N PHE A 57 8.62 16.17 -18.05
CA PHE A 57 9.19 15.13 -17.19
C PHE A 57 9.79 15.79 -15.95
N VAL A 58 8.96 15.96 -14.92
CA VAL A 58 9.40 16.59 -13.67
C VAL A 58 9.86 15.49 -12.71
N ARG A 59 11.13 15.54 -12.29
CA ARG A 59 11.63 14.70 -11.18
C ARG A 59 11.09 15.23 -9.85
N LYS A 60 9.79 15.02 -9.60
CA LYS A 60 9.18 15.30 -8.28
C LYS A 60 9.57 14.23 -7.26
N ARG A 61 9.18 14.47 -6.01
CA ARG A 61 9.41 13.58 -4.87
C ARG A 61 8.54 12.34 -5.03
N ARG A 62 9.09 11.16 -4.68
CA ARG A 62 8.33 9.92 -4.54
C ARG A 62 8.01 9.74 -3.07
N PHE A 63 6.79 9.37 -2.76
CA PHE A 63 6.40 8.98 -1.42
C PHE A 63 6.05 7.51 -1.40
N SER A 64 6.51 6.80 -0.38
CA SER A 64 6.02 5.46 -0.02
C SER A 64 5.23 5.58 1.27
N GLY A 65 4.05 4.98 1.29
CA GLY A 65 3.18 4.88 2.45
C GLY A 65 3.03 3.43 2.86
N ILE A 66 2.95 3.18 4.16
CA ILE A 66 2.53 1.90 4.72
C ILE A 66 1.32 2.12 5.62
N CYS A 67 0.40 1.17 5.61
CA CYS A 67 -0.82 1.24 6.40
C CYS A 67 -1.12 -0.13 7.01
N ALA A 68 -1.58 -0.13 8.26
CA ALA A 68 -2.15 -1.28 8.95
C ALA A 68 -3.65 -1.04 9.18
N CYS A 69 -4.46 -2.03 8.82
CA CYS A 69 -5.92 -1.99 8.96
C CYS A 69 -6.43 -3.19 9.76
N ALA A 70 -7.30 -2.92 10.73
CA ALA A 70 -8.11 -3.91 11.43
C ALA A 70 -9.56 -3.87 10.91
N LEU A 71 -10.27 -4.99 11.02
CA LEU A 71 -11.61 -5.15 10.47
C LEU A 71 -12.65 -4.20 11.10
N ASP A 72 -12.53 -3.96 12.40
CA ASP A 72 -13.45 -3.19 13.24
C ASP A 72 -13.08 -1.70 13.33
N GLN A 73 -11.78 -1.39 13.34
CA GLN A 73 -11.27 -0.03 13.59
C GLN A 73 -10.84 0.70 12.31
N GLY A 74 -10.72 0.00 11.18
CA GLY A 74 -10.15 0.57 9.96
C GLY A 74 -8.64 0.80 10.12
N ILE A 75 -8.14 1.97 9.71
CA ILE A 75 -6.70 2.29 9.75
C ILE A 75 -6.27 2.53 11.20
N ILE A 76 -5.44 1.63 11.73
CA ILE A 76 -4.91 1.70 13.11
C ILE A 76 -3.54 2.35 13.19
N ALA A 77 -2.73 2.23 12.12
CA ALA A 77 -1.42 2.84 12.01
C ALA A 77 -1.11 3.14 10.55
N SER A 78 -0.46 4.27 10.29
CA SER A 78 0.01 4.62 8.95
C SER A 78 1.26 5.49 9.02
N ARG A 79 2.13 5.35 8.03
CA ARG A 79 3.35 6.17 7.91
C ARG A 79 3.60 6.48 6.45
N VAL A 80 4.01 7.72 6.19
CA VAL A 80 4.47 8.15 4.87
C VAL A 80 5.94 8.57 4.98
N VAL A 81 6.77 8.03 4.10
CA VAL A 81 8.16 8.41 3.95
C VAL A 81 8.42 8.93 2.55
N GLU A 82 9.38 9.82 2.41
CA GLU A 82 9.89 10.19 1.10
C GLU A 82 10.94 9.15 0.65
N GLY A 83 10.84 8.73 -0.61
CA GLY A 83 11.75 7.76 -1.20
C GLY A 83 11.20 6.35 -1.17
N SER A 84 12.10 5.38 -1.08
CA SER A 84 11.77 3.97 -1.03
C SER A 84 11.52 3.53 0.41
N PHE A 85 10.64 2.56 0.57
CA PHE A 85 10.49 1.84 1.82
C PHE A 85 11.46 0.65 1.85
N ASP A 86 12.15 0.46 2.97
CA ASP A 86 13.08 -0.64 3.15
C ASP A 86 12.77 -1.45 4.42
N ARG A 87 13.55 -2.50 4.65
CA ARG A 87 13.40 -3.38 5.81
C ARG A 87 13.45 -2.62 7.13
N ASP A 88 14.37 -1.68 7.28
CA ASP A 88 14.58 -0.99 8.55
C ASP A 88 13.40 -0.05 8.83
N THR A 89 12.94 0.66 7.80
CA THR A 89 11.73 1.50 7.87
C THR A 89 10.49 0.67 8.20
N PHE A 90 10.39 -0.56 7.68
CA PHE A 90 9.31 -1.49 8.02
C PHE A 90 9.33 -1.92 9.47
N ILE A 91 10.49 -2.36 9.98
CA ILE A 91 10.61 -2.80 11.38
C ILE A 91 10.35 -1.62 12.33
N ASP A 92 10.82 -0.42 11.97
CA ASP A 92 10.57 0.79 12.73
C ASP A 92 9.06 1.14 12.77
N PHE A 93 8.35 1.04 11.64
CA PHE A 93 6.89 1.17 11.59
C PHE A 93 6.17 0.17 12.51
N LEU A 94 6.56 -1.11 12.45
CA LEU A 94 5.95 -2.14 13.29
C LEU A 94 6.12 -1.82 14.77
N ARG A 95 7.31 -1.38 15.19
CA ARG A 95 7.61 -1.12 16.60
C ARG A 95 6.96 0.15 17.12
N HIS A 96 7.09 1.23 16.36
CA HIS A 96 6.84 2.58 16.87
C HIS A 96 5.47 3.14 16.46
N ASP A 97 4.87 2.66 15.37
CA ASP A 97 3.51 3.05 15.01
C ASP A 97 2.51 1.94 15.34
N LEU A 98 2.75 0.71 14.86
CA LEU A 98 1.74 -0.36 14.97
C LEU A 98 1.66 -0.97 16.37
N VAL A 99 2.72 -1.53 16.92
CA VAL A 99 2.68 -2.17 18.25
C VAL A 99 2.40 -1.12 19.34
N SER A 100 2.97 0.07 19.18
CA SER A 100 2.76 1.20 20.09
C SER A 100 1.30 1.68 20.13
N SER A 101 0.55 1.59 19.02
CA SER A 101 -0.86 2.00 19.01
C SER A 101 -1.69 1.20 20.01
N PHE A 102 -1.35 -0.08 20.26
CA PHE A 102 -2.00 -0.94 21.25
C PHE A 102 -1.60 -0.63 22.69
N ALA A 103 -0.36 -0.19 22.92
CA ALA A 103 0.14 0.17 24.25
C ALA A 103 -0.47 1.47 24.78
N SER A 104 -0.94 2.34 23.88
CA SER A 104 -1.48 3.67 24.21
C SER A 104 -2.90 3.66 24.82
N GLY A 105 -3.52 2.49 25.00
CA GLY A 105 -4.81 2.36 25.70
C GLY A 105 -6.00 2.98 24.99
N ARG A 106 -5.94 3.21 23.67
CA ARG A 106 -7.13 3.56 22.89
C ARG A 106 -8.10 2.36 22.96
N PRO A 107 -9.34 2.55 23.45
CA PRO A 107 -10.23 1.43 23.72
C PRO A 107 -10.61 0.70 22.44
N PHE A 108 -10.78 -0.62 22.58
CA PHE A 108 -11.37 -1.52 21.59
C PHE A 108 -12.79 -1.11 21.25
#